data_AF-A0A349KLE9-F1
#
_entry.id   AF-A0A349KLE9-F1
#
_cell.length_a   1.000
_cell.length_b   1.000
_cell.length_c   1.000
_cell.angle_alpha   90.00
_cell.angle_beta   90.00
_cell.angle_gamma   90.00
#
_symmetry.space_group_name_H-M   'P 1'
#
loop_
_entity.id
_entity.type
_entity.pdbx_description
1 polymer ?
#
loop_
_entity_poly.entity_id
_entity_poly.type
_entity_poly.pdbx_seq_one_letter_code
_entity_poly.pdbx_strand_id
1 'polypeptide(L)'
;MNSLIRIFAVLRKEFLQLSRDRLTFGMIVGIPLLQLLMFGYAINTDVRNLTAAYADEANTHLSRQFISDIAASQVINLSQRVDTVQDLNRLM
;
A
#
# COMPACT_ATOMS: atom_id res chain seq x y z
N MET A 1 -27.30 39.84 -14.75
CA MET A 1 -27.52 38.88 -13.65
C MET A 1 -28.33 37.67 -14.14
N ASN A 2 -27.88 36.94 -15.16
CA ASN A 2 -28.60 35.76 -15.71
C ASN A 2 -27.68 34.55 -15.98
N SER A 3 -26.36 34.71 -15.83
CA SER A 3 -25.39 33.66 -16.16
C SER A 3 -25.46 32.47 -15.22
N LEU A 4 -25.75 32.69 -13.93
CA LEU A 4 -25.89 31.62 -12.93
C LEU A 4 -27.07 30.70 -13.23
N ILE A 5 -28.21 31.28 -13.66
CA ILE A 5 -29.40 30.52 -14.06
C ILE A 5 -29.08 29.68 -15.30
N ARG A 6 -28.34 30.23 -16.26
CA ARG A 6 -27.93 29.52 -17.48
C ARG A 6 -26.97 28.37 -17.18
N ILE A 7 -25.98 28.60 -16.32
CA ILE A 7 -25.02 27.56 -15.88
C ILE A 7 -25.78 26.44 -15.17
N PHE A 8 -26.70 26.77 -14.26
CA PHE A 8 -27.50 25.77 -13.56
C PHE A 8 -28.41 24.98 -14.51
N ALA A 9 -29.00 25.63 -15.51
CA ALA A 9 -29.81 24.97 -16.52
C ALA A 9 -29.00 23.98 -17.36
N VAL A 10 -27.76 24.33 -17.73
CA VAL A 10 -26.84 23.42 -18.44
C VAL A 10 -26.41 22.27 -17.53
N LEU A 11 -26.01 22.56 -16.29
CA LEU A 11 -25.62 21.54 -15.31
C LEU A 11 -26.72 20.51 -15.11
N ARG A 12 -27.97 20.96 -14.92
CA ARG A 12 -29.12 20.07 -14.77
C ARG A 12 -29.33 19.20 -16.01
N LYS A 13 -29.16 19.75 -17.22
CA LYS A 13 -29.28 19.00 -18.47
C LYS A 13 -28.23 17.90 -18.55
N GLU A 14 -26.95 18.24 -18.33
CA GLU A 14 -25.84 17.29 -18.42
C GLU A 14 -25.94 16.21 -17.33
N PHE A 15 -26.37 16.56 -16.11
CA PHE A 15 -26.56 15.59 -15.04
C PHE A 15 -27.66 14.57 -15.34
N LEU A 16 -28.79 15.02 -15.90
CA LEU A 16 -29.87 14.12 -16.34
C LEU A 16 -29.41 13.22 -17.50
N GLN A 17 -28.62 13.76 -18.42
CA GLN A 17 -28.04 13.00 -19.53
C GLN A 17 -27.07 11.93 -19.04
N LEU A 18 -26.16 12.27 -18.13
CA LEU A 18 -25.23 11.34 -17.49
C LEU A 18 -25.97 10.24 -16.72
N SER A 19 -26.99 10.60 -15.94
CA SER A 19 -27.78 9.65 -15.14
C SER A 19 -28.53 8.62 -15.99
N ARG A 20 -28.87 8.96 -17.24
CA ARG A 20 -29.55 8.05 -18.17
C ARG A 20 -28.59 7.09 -18.86
N ASP A 21 -27.31 7.47 -18.98
CA ASP A 21 -26.24 6.60 -19.41
C ASP A 21 -25.72 5.78 -18.22
N ARG A 22 -26.41 4.67 -17.93
CA ARG A 22 -26.11 3.78 -16.80
C ARG A 22 -24.70 3.19 -16.85
N LEU A 23 -24.15 2.97 -18.05
CA LEU A 23 -22.82 2.41 -18.21
C LEU A 23 -21.77 3.46 -17.81
N THR A 24 -21.86 4.66 -18.38
CA THR A 24 -20.94 5.75 -18.07
C THR A 24 -21.02 6.16 -16.60
N PHE A 25 -22.24 6.31 -16.06
CA PHE A 25 -22.45 6.58 -14.64
C PHE A 25 -21.86 5.46 -13.75
N GLY A 26 -22.10 4.21 -14.13
CA GLY A 26 -21.56 3.04 -13.44
C GLY A 26 -20.03 2.97 -13.45
N MET A 27 -19.36 3.39 -14.52
CA MET A 27 -17.89 3.47 -14.55
C MET A 27 -17.37 4.62 -13.70
N ILE A 28 -17.98 5.81 -13.80
CA ILE A 28 -17.56 7.00 -13.04
C ILE A 28 -17.66 6.77 -11.53
N VAL A 29 -18.69 6.07 -11.07
CA VAL A 29 -18.88 5.80 -9.64
C VAL A 29 -18.28 4.46 -9.23
N GLY A 30 -18.50 3.41 -10.03
CA GLY A 30 -18.12 2.04 -9.71
C GLY A 30 -16.62 1.79 -9.75
N ILE A 31 -15.89 2.32 -10.74
CA ILE A 31 -14.43 2.11 -10.80
C ILE A 31 -13.74 2.72 -9.58
N PRO A 32 -13.99 3.98 -9.19
CA PRO A 32 -13.39 4.55 -7.98
C PRO A 32 -13.83 3.84 -6.70
N LEU A 33 -15.07 3.39 -6.59
CA LEU A 33 -15.52 2.63 -5.42
C LEU A 33 -14.82 1.27 -5.31
N LEU A 34 -14.70 0.55 -6.42
CA LEU A 34 -13.95 -0.69 -6.48
C LEU A 34 -12.47 -0.46 -6.16
N GLN A 35 -11.87 0.62 -6.66
CA GLN A 35 -10.51 1.01 -6.32
C GLN A 35 -10.37 1.30 -4.83
N LEU A 36 -11.29 2.05 -4.22
CA LEU A 36 -11.25 2.34 -2.78
C LEU A 36 -11.39 1.06 -1.94
N LEU A 37 -12.28 0.15 -2.34
CA LEU A 37 -12.44 -1.14 -1.65
C LEU A 37 -11.20 -2.01 -1.83
N MET A 38 -10.67 -2.11 -3.05
CA MET A 38 -9.46 -2.85 -3.35
C MET A 38 -8.28 -2.28 -2.59
N PHE A 39 -8.05 -0.98 -2.60
CA PHE A 39 -6.94 -0.37 -1.85
C PHE A 39 -7.17 -0.45 -0.34
N GLY A 40 -8.38 -0.20 0.15
CA GLY A 40 -8.70 -0.30 1.57
C GLY A 40 -8.55 -1.72 2.14
N TYR A 41 -8.79 -2.74 1.32
CA TYR A 41 -8.64 -4.14 1.72
C TYR A 41 -7.26 -4.73 1.40
N ALA A 42 -6.70 -4.43 0.23
CA ALA A 42 -5.45 -5.01 -0.26
C ALA A 42 -4.20 -4.30 0.26
N ILE A 43 -4.28 -3.00 0.58
CA ILE A 43 -3.16 -2.31 1.24
C ILE A 43 -3.20 -2.70 2.72
N ASN A 44 -2.42 -3.72 3.06
CA ASN A 44 -2.11 -4.01 4.45
C ASN A 44 -1.00 -3.05 4.90
N THR A 45 -1.31 -2.13 5.82
CA THR A 45 -0.32 -1.22 6.41
C THR A 45 0.52 -1.88 7.49
N ASP A 46 0.13 -3.07 7.94
CA ASP A 46 0.86 -3.84 8.94
C ASP A 46 1.89 -4.73 8.26
N VAL A 47 3.13 -4.25 8.25
CA VAL A 47 4.28 -4.97 7.71
C VAL A 47 4.68 -6.05 8.72
N ARG A 48 4.17 -7.26 8.54
CA ARG A 48 4.55 -8.43 9.33
C ARG A 48 5.13 -9.52 8.45
N ASN A 49 5.93 -10.37 9.07
CA ASN A 49 6.48 -11.58 8.44
C ASN A 49 7.41 -11.30 7.25
N LEU A 50 8.16 -10.20 7.26
CA LEU A 50 9.20 -9.99 6.26
C LEU A 50 10.34 -10.96 6.49
N THR A 51 10.54 -11.89 5.56
CA THR A 51 11.68 -12.80 5.60
C THR A 51 12.96 -12.03 5.28
N ALA A 52 13.92 -12.02 6.19
CA ALA A 52 15.21 -11.38 5.98
C ALA A 52 16.36 -12.28 6.43
N ALA A 53 17.50 -12.18 5.73
CA ALA A 53 18.78 -12.69 6.19
C ALA A 53 19.58 -11.54 6.81
N TYR A 54 20.49 -11.86 7.73
CA TYR A 54 21.35 -10.86 8.38
C TYR A 54 22.80 -11.34 8.46
N ALA A 55 23.73 -10.38 8.51
CA ALA A 55 25.14 -10.63 8.77
C ALA A 55 25.56 -9.95 10.07
N ASP A 56 26.23 -10.68 10.96
CA ASP A 56 26.78 -10.16 12.21
C ASP A 56 28.30 -10.39 12.26
N GLU A 57 29.03 -9.46 11.67
CA GLU A 57 30.50 -9.43 11.65
C GLU A 57 31.10 -8.98 12.99
N ALA A 58 30.37 -8.13 13.74
CA ALA A 58 30.83 -7.60 15.01
C ALA A 58 30.83 -8.69 16.10
N ASN A 59 29.86 -9.61 16.06
CA ASN A 59 29.73 -10.76 16.94
C ASN A 59 29.85 -10.42 18.44
N THR A 60 29.30 -9.26 18.82
CA THR A 60 29.34 -8.72 20.19
C THR A 60 28.06 -9.06 20.94
N HIS A 61 28.04 -8.82 22.25
CA HIS A 61 26.80 -8.95 23.04
C HIS A 61 25.73 -7.94 22.61
N LEU A 62 26.14 -6.71 22.25
CA LEU A 62 25.22 -5.68 21.77
C LEU A 62 24.61 -6.04 20.42
N SER A 63 25.38 -6.61 19.49
CA SER A 63 24.84 -7.03 18.18
C SER A 63 23.80 -8.15 18.36
N ARG A 64 24.08 -9.16 19.20
CA ARG A 64 23.12 -10.23 19.52
C ARG A 64 21.85 -9.72 20.19
N GLN A 65 21.96 -8.76 21.11
CA GLN A 65 20.80 -8.15 21.75
C GLN A 65 19.93 -7.40 20.73
N PHE A 66 20.54 -6.60 19.87
CA PHE A 66 19.83 -5.87 18.81
C PHE A 66 19.09 -6.82 17.85
N ILE A 67 19.74 -7.92 17.44
CA ILE A 67 19.11 -8.95 16.60
C ILE A 67 17.91 -9.59 17.31
N SER A 68 18.04 -9.86 18.61
CA SER A 68 16.95 -10.40 19.43
C SER A 68 15.77 -9.43 19.54
N ASP A 69 16.04 -8.14 19.73
CA ASP A 69 15.00 -7.10 19.80
C ASP A 69 14.25 -6.96 18.46
N ILE A 70 14.97 -7.05 17.33
CA ILE A 70 14.36 -7.08 15.99
C ILE A 70 13.47 -8.32 15.83
N ALA A 71 13.97 -9.51 16.19
CA ALA A 71 13.18 -10.75 16.09
C ALA A 71 11.91 -10.69 16.95
N ALA A 72 11.97 -10.06 18.12
CA ALA A 72 10.83 -9.88 19.01
C ALA A 72 9.76 -8.95 18.44
N SER A 73 10.11 -8.02 17.54
CA SER A 73 9.18 -7.05 16.94
C SER A 73 8.08 -7.67 16.05
N GLN A 74 8.23 -8.93 15.62
CA GLN A 74 7.32 -9.64 14.69
C GLN A 74 7.18 -8.99 13.30
N VAL A 75 7.98 -7.96 13.00
CA VAL A 75 8.05 -7.33 11.68
C VAL A 75 8.91 -8.18 10.74
N ILE A 76 10.06 -8.65 11.24
CA ILE A 76 11.08 -9.38 10.48
C ILE A 76 11.21 -10.80 11.01
N ASN A 77 11.07 -11.78 10.11
CA ASN A 77 11.42 -13.17 10.33
C ASN A 77 12.84 -13.41 9.84
N LEU A 78 13.78 -13.56 10.78
CA LEU A 78 15.18 -13.82 10.46
C LEU A 78 15.34 -15.29 10.05
N SER A 79 15.53 -15.56 8.76
CA SER A 79 15.61 -16.93 8.23
C SER A 79 17.02 -17.50 8.24
N GLN A 80 18.02 -16.66 8.00
CA GLN A 80 19.41 -17.11 7.83
C GLN A 80 20.39 -16.08 8.39
N ARG A 81 21.37 -16.59 9.14
CA ARG A 81 22.56 -15.85 9.53
C ARG A 81 23.66 -16.11 8.50
N VAL A 82 24.38 -15.05 8.17
CA VAL A 82 25.53 -15.05 7.28
C VAL A 82 26.71 -14.41 8.02
N ASP A 83 27.93 -14.83 7.72
CA ASP A 83 29.12 -14.31 8.43
C ASP A 83 29.57 -12.95 7.91
N THR A 84 29.37 -12.66 6.62
CA THR A 84 29.81 -11.41 5.98
C THR A 84 28.71 -10.73 5.19
N VAL A 85 28.80 -9.40 5.05
CA VAL A 85 27.90 -8.64 4.17
C VAL A 85 28.05 -9.07 2.71
N GLN A 86 29.23 -9.49 2.27
CA GLN A 86 29.46 -9.98 0.90
C GLN A 86 28.64 -11.25 0.61
N ASP A 87 28.49 -12.13 1.59
CA ASP A 87 27.71 -13.35 1.44
C ASP A 87 26.19 -13.07 1.43
N LEU A 88 25.71 -11.98 2.05
CA LEU A 88 24.31 -11.54 1.88
C LEU A 88 24.01 -11.15 0.43
N ASN A 89 24.94 -10.48 -0.25
CA ASN A 89 24.78 -10.12 -1.67
C ASN A 89 24.70 -11.34 -2.59
N ARG A 90 25.16 -12.52 -2.15
CA ARG A 90 25.03 -13.77 -2.91
C ARG A 90 23.64 -14.39 -2.78
N LEU A 91 22.85 -13.96 -1.80
CA LEU A 91 21.48 -14.44 -1.55
C LEU A 91 20.41 -13.60 -2.26
N MET A 92 20.78 -12.44 -2.83
CA MET A 92 19.91 -11.57 -3.66
C MET A 92 20.08 -11.87 -5.15
#